data_AF-A0A015JWA5-F1
#
_entry.id   AF-A0A015JWA5-F1
#
_cell.length_a   1.000
_cell.length_b   1.000
_cell.length_c   1.000
_cell.angle_alpha   90.00
_cell.angle_beta   90.00
_cell.angle_gamma   90.00
#
_symmetry.space_group_name_H-M   'P 1'
#
loop_
_entity.id
_entity.type
_entity.pdbx_description
1 polymer ?
#
loop_
_entity_poly.entity_id
_entity_poly.type
_entity_poly.pdbx_seq_one_letter_code
_entity_poly.pdbx_strand_id
1 'polypeptide(L)'
;MTILLATFTFFTVIYLMNLFIGLLNLAIDDYNKEEEFLLQKAQIIMEIEIFYMLPWQRNNNKWFPDWIYYDIPVTEIRKLINAIDNEQTVFNYPPIISEKLRKLVVLTNEEEQNNKLEKQIEQTKDEFTKQNVELKQHIKEELTKQNVELKQQMERIMKYIGIEQDNENEEEQDNKEQDNKEEQDNELEQIEQTKEELPRQNVSLKQQMDKLSQQMENIMELLKKN
;
A
#
# COMPACT_ATOMS: atom_id res chain seq x y z
N MET A 1 -32.71 42.75 -51.72
CA MET A 1 -31.24 42.92 -51.60
C MET A 1 -30.85 43.68 -50.34
N THR A 2 -31.41 44.87 -50.08
CA THR A 2 -31.09 45.69 -48.90
C THR A 2 -31.39 45.03 -47.55
N ILE A 3 -32.54 44.37 -47.39
CA ILE A 3 -32.90 43.67 -46.14
C ILE A 3 -31.93 42.53 -45.84
N LEU A 4 -31.59 41.72 -46.84
CA LEU A 4 -30.64 40.61 -46.71
C LEU A 4 -29.25 41.11 -46.31
N LEU A 5 -28.81 42.23 -46.88
CA LEU A 5 -27.51 42.82 -46.58
C LEU A 5 -27.47 43.42 -45.17
N ALA A 6 -28.58 44.02 -44.72
CA ALA A 6 -28.73 44.53 -43.36
C ALA A 6 -28.76 43.39 -42.30
N THR A 7 -29.49 42.30 -42.56
CA THR A 7 -29.52 41.16 -41.62
C THR A 7 -28.20 40.41 -41.58
N PHE A 8 -27.53 40.24 -42.72
CA PHE A 8 -26.22 39.62 -42.80
C PHE A 8 -25.15 40.43 -42.04
N THR A 9 -25.12 41.74 -42.23
CA THR A 9 -24.17 42.63 -41.51
C THR A 9 -24.45 42.67 -40.01
N PHE A 10 -25.73 42.72 -39.60
CA PHE A 10 -26.11 42.63 -38.19
C PHE A 10 -25.66 41.29 -37.55
N PHE A 11 -25.94 40.17 -38.21
CA PHE A 11 -25.55 38.84 -37.72
C PHE A 11 -24.02 38.68 -37.62
N THR A 12 -23.28 39.11 -38.63
CA THR A 12 -21.81 38.99 -38.63
C THR A 12 -21.18 39.88 -37.57
N VAL A 13 -21.53 41.17 -37.52
CA VAL A 13 -20.88 42.13 -36.60
C VAL A 13 -21.31 41.92 -35.15
N ILE A 14 -22.58 41.59 -34.90
CA ILE A 14 -23.07 41.52 -33.51
C ILE A 14 -23.05 40.09 -32.99
N TYR A 15 -23.48 39.11 -33.77
CA TYR A 15 -23.55 37.73 -33.29
C TYR A 15 -22.19 37.03 -33.46
N LEU A 16 -21.64 37.00 -34.67
CA LEU A 16 -20.39 36.26 -34.91
C LEU A 16 -19.17 36.92 -34.28
N MET A 17 -19.00 38.24 -34.32
CA MET A 17 -17.83 38.86 -33.68
C MET A 17 -17.86 38.71 -32.17
N ASN A 18 -19.01 38.89 -31.52
CA ASN A 18 -19.10 38.70 -30.07
C ASN A 18 -18.91 37.23 -29.66
N LEU A 19 -19.44 36.29 -30.46
CA LEU A 19 -19.16 34.86 -30.27
C LEU A 19 -17.67 34.55 -30.44
N PHE A 20 -17.04 35.10 -31.48
CA PHE A 20 -15.63 34.88 -31.76
C PHE A 20 -14.73 35.47 -30.67
N ILE A 21 -15.04 36.66 -30.16
CA ILE A 21 -14.35 37.25 -29.00
C ILE A 21 -14.51 36.36 -27.77
N GLY A 22 -15.71 35.81 -27.52
CA GLY A 22 -15.93 34.88 -26.42
C GLY A 22 -15.12 33.59 -26.53
N LEU A 23 -15.06 33.00 -27.72
CA LEU A 23 -14.23 31.82 -28.01
C LEU A 23 -12.73 32.12 -27.90
N LEU A 24 -12.29 33.28 -28.40
CA LEU A 24 -10.89 33.71 -28.27
C LEU A 24 -10.50 33.91 -26.81
N ASN A 25 -11.33 34.56 -26.01
CA ASN A 25 -11.05 34.75 -24.59
C ASN A 25 -10.90 33.42 -23.86
N LEU A 26 -11.78 32.45 -24.13
CA LEU A 26 -11.69 31.11 -23.55
C LEU A 26 -10.39 30.40 -23.97
N ALA A 27 -10.04 30.45 -25.25
CA ALA A 27 -8.79 29.85 -25.73
C ALA A 27 -7.56 30.53 -25.11
N ILE A 28 -7.55 31.86 -25.01
CA ILE A 28 -6.43 32.61 -24.40
C ILE A 28 -6.22 32.19 -22.93
N ASP A 29 -7.30 31.98 -22.19
CA ASP A 29 -7.23 31.54 -20.79
C ASP A 29 -6.56 30.16 -20.66
N ASP A 30 -6.89 29.23 -21.58
CA ASP A 30 -6.29 27.88 -21.61
C ASP A 30 -4.80 27.86 -22.03
N TYR A 31 -4.36 28.81 -22.86
CA TYR A 31 -2.99 28.86 -23.41
C TYR A 31 -2.03 29.78 -22.65
N ASN A 32 -2.51 30.59 -21.69
CA ASN A 32 -1.65 31.47 -20.89
C ASN A 32 -0.91 30.70 -19.78
N LYS A 33 -0.16 29.66 -20.16
CA LYS A 33 0.63 28.82 -19.25
C LYS A 33 2.08 29.26 -19.27
N GLU A 34 2.52 29.84 -18.17
CA GLU A 34 3.89 30.30 -17.98
C GLU A 34 4.92 29.17 -18.19
N GLU A 35 4.59 27.94 -17.80
CA GLU A 35 5.46 26.77 -17.95
C GLU A 35 5.79 26.46 -19.43
N GLU A 36 4.76 26.47 -20.30
CA GLU A 36 4.95 26.21 -21.74
C GLU A 36 5.76 27.34 -22.39
N PHE A 37 5.54 28.59 -21.97
CA PHE A 37 6.31 29.74 -22.41
C PHE A 37 7.80 29.62 -22.01
N LEU A 38 8.08 29.25 -20.76
CA LEU A 38 9.44 29.05 -20.27
C LEU A 38 10.14 27.89 -21.00
N LEU A 39 9.41 26.81 -21.28
CA LEU A 39 9.93 25.67 -22.05
C LEU A 39 10.31 26.08 -23.48
N GLN A 40 9.44 26.81 -24.18
CA GLN A 40 9.73 27.30 -25.53
C GLN A 40 10.94 28.26 -25.52
N LYS A 41 11.01 29.16 -24.52
CA LYS A 41 12.15 30.06 -24.36
C LYS A 41 13.45 29.29 -24.16
N ALA A 42 13.43 28.23 -23.34
CA ALA A 42 14.59 27.37 -23.13
C ALA A 42 15.01 26.62 -24.41
N GLN A 43 14.04 26.14 -25.19
CA GLN A 43 14.31 25.49 -26.49
C GLN A 43 14.98 26.45 -27.49
N ILE A 44 14.48 27.69 -27.59
CA ILE A 44 15.08 28.71 -28.45
C ILE A 44 16.52 29.03 -28.01
N ILE A 45 16.76 29.18 -26.70
CA ILE A 45 18.10 29.43 -26.16
C ILE A 45 19.06 28.28 -26.51
N MET A 46 18.61 27.03 -26.34
CA MET A 46 19.38 25.85 -26.70
C MET A 46 19.72 25.82 -28.20
N GLU A 47 18.76 26.14 -29.06
CA GLU A 47 18.98 26.19 -30.51
C GLU A 47 20.01 27.27 -30.89
N ILE A 48 19.91 28.45 -30.28
CA ILE A 48 20.90 29.52 -30.43
C ILE A 48 22.28 29.05 -29.97
N GLU A 49 22.35 28.34 -28.84
CA GLU A 49 23.61 27.85 -28.29
C GLU A 49 24.30 26.84 -29.21
N ILE A 50 23.54 25.89 -29.74
CA ILE A 50 24.09 24.80 -30.55
C ILE A 50 24.43 25.28 -31.97
N PHE A 51 23.57 26.08 -32.60
CA PHE A 51 23.68 26.39 -34.02
C PHE A 51 24.27 27.77 -34.33
N TYR A 52 24.10 28.75 -33.45
CA TYR A 52 24.41 30.16 -33.77
C TYR A 52 25.55 30.75 -32.94
N MET A 53 25.94 30.13 -31.82
CA MET A 53 27.06 30.60 -31.01
C MET A 53 28.39 29.93 -31.35
N LEU A 54 29.46 30.72 -31.34
CA LEU A 54 30.81 30.22 -31.57
C LEU A 54 31.41 29.65 -30.26
N PRO A 55 32.37 28.71 -30.34
CA PRO A 55 32.89 28.01 -29.16
C PRO A 55 33.42 28.92 -28.04
N TRP A 56 34.03 30.06 -28.39
CA TRP A 56 34.53 31.00 -27.39
C TRP A 56 33.41 31.78 -26.67
N GLN A 57 32.25 31.98 -27.34
CA GLN A 57 31.10 32.66 -26.74
C GLN A 57 30.40 31.74 -25.73
N ARG A 58 30.34 30.44 -26.04
CA ARG A 58 29.82 29.41 -25.13
C ARG A 58 30.68 29.24 -23.89
N ASN A 59 32.00 29.36 -24.02
CA ASN A 59 32.93 29.31 -22.89
C ASN A 59 33.10 30.66 -22.18
N ASN A 60 32.23 31.64 -22.44
CA ASN A 60 32.31 32.93 -21.74
C ASN A 60 31.60 32.84 -20.39
N ASN A 61 32.37 32.73 -19.30
CA ASN A 61 31.85 32.62 -17.93
C ASN A 61 30.96 33.81 -17.50
N LYS A 62 31.03 34.96 -18.19
CA LYS A 62 30.13 36.10 -17.94
C LYS A 62 28.70 35.84 -18.45
N TRP A 63 28.56 35.04 -19.50
CA TRP A 63 27.27 34.71 -20.12
C TRP A 63 26.77 33.33 -19.68
N PHE A 64 27.68 32.38 -19.48
CA PHE A 64 27.41 31.01 -19.05
C PHE A 64 28.21 30.70 -17.78
N PRO A 65 27.66 30.96 -16.59
CA PRO A 65 28.36 30.67 -15.34
C PRO A 65 28.48 29.16 -15.14
N ASP A 66 29.55 28.74 -14.47
CA ASP A 66 29.80 27.32 -14.17
C ASP A 66 28.78 26.72 -13.18
N TRP A 67 28.17 27.56 -12.33
CA TRP A 67 27.24 27.15 -11.28
C TRP A 67 26.05 28.11 -11.22
N ILE A 68 24.85 27.55 -11.11
CA ILE A 68 23.63 28.32 -10.83
C ILE A 68 22.95 27.71 -9.61
N TYR A 69 22.72 28.54 -8.59
CA TYR A 69 22.10 28.13 -7.34
C TYR A 69 20.61 28.45 -7.39
N TYR A 70 19.78 27.45 -7.16
CA TYR A 70 18.33 27.58 -7.02
C TYR A 70 17.84 26.74 -5.85
N ASP A 71 16.96 27.32 -5.05
CA ASP A 71 16.24 26.60 -4.01
C ASP A 71 15.00 25.96 -4.63
N ILE A 72 14.90 24.63 -4.53
CA ILE A 72 13.77 23.86 -5.05
C ILE A 72 13.36 22.85 -3.97
N PRO A 73 12.06 22.72 -3.66
CA PRO A 73 11.62 21.75 -2.66
C PRO A 73 11.92 20.32 -3.11
N VAL A 74 12.37 19.48 -2.17
CA VAL A 74 12.79 18.09 -2.42
C VAL A 74 11.67 17.25 -3.05
N THR A 75 10.41 17.56 -2.72
CA THR A 75 9.23 16.89 -3.26
C THR A 75 9.06 17.11 -4.77
N GLU A 76 9.30 18.33 -5.26
CA GLU A 76 9.24 18.65 -6.69
C GLU A 76 10.41 18.04 -7.44
N ILE A 77 11.62 18.10 -6.87
CA ILE A 77 12.80 17.43 -7.44
C ILE A 77 12.51 15.94 -7.63
N ARG A 78 11.90 15.28 -6.63
CA ARG A 78 11.56 13.87 -6.72
C ARG A 78 10.53 13.58 -7.82
N LYS A 79 9.47 14.39 -7.92
CA LYS A 79 8.48 14.27 -9.00
C LYS A 79 9.15 14.42 -10.36
N LEU A 80 10.04 15.39 -10.51
CA LEU A 80 10.77 15.64 -11.75
C LEU A 80 11.70 14.47 -12.11
N ILE A 81 12.50 13.97 -11.16
CA ILE A 81 13.37 12.81 -11.37
C ILE A 81 12.55 11.59 -11.80
N ASN A 82 11.44 11.31 -11.10
CA ASN A 82 10.55 10.22 -11.47
C ASN A 82 9.93 10.40 -12.85
N ALA A 83 9.52 11.63 -13.23
CA ALA A 83 8.96 11.90 -14.55
C ALA A 83 10.01 11.68 -15.65
N ILE A 84 11.26 12.09 -15.42
CA ILE A 84 12.38 11.88 -16.37
C ILE A 84 12.69 10.39 -16.52
N ASP A 85 12.81 9.66 -15.40
CA ASP A 85 13.16 8.23 -15.40
C ASP A 85 12.07 7.37 -16.07
N ASN A 86 10.81 7.81 -16.05
CA ASN A 86 9.69 7.13 -16.69
C ASN A 86 9.35 7.68 -18.08
N GLU A 87 10.22 8.52 -18.68
CA GLU A 87 10.01 9.13 -20.02
C GLU A 87 8.69 9.92 -20.16
N GLN A 88 8.17 10.46 -19.06
CA GLN A 88 6.91 11.24 -19.04
C GLN A 88 7.13 12.73 -19.35
N THR A 89 8.37 13.14 -19.62
CA THR A 89 8.72 14.54 -19.89
C THR A 89 8.81 14.84 -21.38
N VAL A 90 8.47 16.07 -21.77
CA VAL A 90 8.57 16.58 -23.15
C VAL A 90 10.03 16.96 -23.54
N PHE A 91 11.01 16.61 -22.71
CA PHE A 91 12.41 16.94 -22.98
C PHE A 91 13.00 16.05 -24.07
N ASN A 92 13.38 16.65 -25.20
CA ASN A 92 14.13 15.96 -26.25
C ASN A 92 15.56 15.60 -25.80
N TYR A 93 16.10 16.35 -24.85
CA TYR A 93 17.41 16.14 -24.23
C TYR A 93 17.23 16.22 -22.71
N PRO A 94 16.95 15.09 -22.04
CA PRO A 94 16.76 15.10 -20.60
C PRO A 94 18.05 15.55 -19.90
N PRO A 95 17.94 16.32 -18.80
CA PRO A 95 19.11 16.80 -18.08
C PRO A 95 19.85 15.63 -17.41
N ILE A 96 21.16 15.76 -17.29
CA ILE A 96 21.98 14.78 -16.57
C ILE A 96 21.83 15.02 -15.06
N ILE A 97 21.26 14.05 -14.37
CA ILE A 97 21.07 14.08 -12.92
C ILE A 97 22.19 13.30 -12.24
N SER A 98 22.94 13.95 -11.35
CA SER A 98 24.03 13.30 -10.60
C SER A 98 23.54 12.19 -9.66
N GLU A 99 24.34 11.13 -9.51
CA GLU A 99 24.05 10.04 -8.56
C GLU A 99 23.93 10.55 -7.11
N LYS A 100 24.71 11.56 -6.75
CA LYS A 100 24.68 12.16 -5.40
C LYS A 100 23.31 12.79 -5.11
N LEU A 101 22.73 13.50 -6.08
CA LEU A 101 21.39 14.07 -5.93
C LEU A 101 20.33 12.96 -5.79
N ARG A 102 20.44 11.90 -6.61
CA ARG A 102 19.52 10.74 -6.53
C ARG A 102 19.52 10.12 -5.13
N LYS A 103 20.71 9.85 -4.59
CA LYS A 103 20.85 9.31 -3.22
C LYS A 103 20.22 10.23 -2.18
N LEU A 104 20.49 11.55 -2.24
CA LEU A 104 19.91 12.53 -1.30
C LEU A 104 18.37 12.59 -1.36
N VAL A 105 17.78 12.51 -2.55
CA VAL A 105 16.32 12.60 -2.74
C VAL A 105 15.61 11.29 -2.37
N VAL A 106 16.26 10.13 -2.52
CA VAL A 106 15.69 8.81 -2.15
C VAL A 106 15.70 8.60 -0.64
N LEU A 107 16.77 8.99 0.06
CA LEU A 107 16.93 8.80 1.51
C LEU A 107 15.81 9.41 2.36
N THR A 108 15.14 10.44 1.86
CA THR A 108 14.05 11.13 2.57
C THR A 108 12.67 10.46 2.41
N ASN A 109 12.53 9.47 1.53
CA ASN A 109 11.24 8.85 1.22
C ASN A 109 11.04 7.50 1.92
N GLU A 110 12.12 6.75 2.10
CA GLU A 110 12.08 5.46 2.82
C GLU A 110 11.62 5.66 4.25
N GLU A 111 12.15 6.66 4.97
CA GLU A 111 11.74 6.95 6.35
C GLU A 111 10.23 7.28 6.45
N GLU A 112 9.70 8.13 5.57
CA GLU A 112 8.29 8.54 5.63
C GLU A 112 7.33 7.42 5.20
N GLN A 113 7.71 6.65 4.18
CA GLN A 113 6.92 5.48 3.74
C GLN A 113 6.98 4.35 4.76
N ASN A 114 8.14 4.09 5.35
CA ASN A 114 8.32 3.05 6.38
C ASN A 114 7.52 3.41 7.63
N ASN A 115 7.57 4.66 8.10
CA ASN A 115 6.79 5.10 9.26
C ASN A 115 5.27 4.96 9.03
N LYS A 116 4.79 5.28 7.82
CA LYS A 116 3.38 5.12 7.47
C LYS A 116 2.98 3.64 7.38
N LEU A 117 3.86 2.80 6.84
CA LEU A 117 3.64 1.36 6.71
C LEU A 117 3.65 0.68 8.09
N GLU A 118 4.58 1.03 8.97
CA GLU A 118 4.65 0.55 10.36
C GLU A 118 3.36 0.86 11.12
N LYS A 119 2.86 2.09 11.01
CA LYS A 119 1.60 2.48 11.65
C LYS A 119 0.40 1.67 11.14
N GLN A 120 0.36 1.36 9.83
CA GLN A 120 -0.71 0.53 9.26
C GLN A 120 -0.61 -0.93 9.71
N ILE A 121 0.61 -1.47 9.82
CA ILE A 121 0.86 -2.82 10.32
C ILE A 121 0.41 -2.93 11.78
N GLU A 122 0.73 -1.95 12.62
CA GLU A 122 0.33 -1.93 14.03
C GLU A 122 -1.20 -1.88 14.20
N GLN A 123 -1.88 -1.00 13.46
CA GLN A 123 -3.35 -0.93 13.45
C GLN A 123 -4.00 -2.25 13.01
N THR A 124 -3.48 -2.88 11.96
CA THR A 124 -4.00 -4.16 11.45
C THR A 124 -3.81 -5.28 12.46
N LYS A 125 -2.67 -5.27 13.17
CA LYS A 125 -2.37 -6.25 14.23
C LYS A 125 -3.32 -6.09 15.41
N ASP A 126 -3.61 -4.86 15.82
CA ASP A 126 -4.56 -4.57 16.90
C ASP A 126 -5.99 -4.99 16.53
N GLU A 127 -6.44 -4.71 15.30
CA GLU A 127 -7.74 -5.18 14.82
C GLU A 127 -7.83 -6.71 14.78
N PHE A 128 -6.79 -7.37 14.26
CA PHE A 128 -6.75 -8.83 14.19
C PHE A 128 -6.74 -9.47 15.59
N THR A 129 -5.99 -8.90 16.55
CA THR A 129 -6.00 -9.43 17.92
C THR A 129 -7.35 -9.26 18.59
N LYS A 130 -8.03 -8.12 18.37
CA LYS A 130 -9.38 -7.87 18.88
C LYS A 130 -10.40 -8.86 18.28
N GLN A 131 -10.38 -9.06 16.97
CA GLN A 131 -11.25 -10.05 16.31
C GLN A 131 -11.02 -11.46 16.85
N ASN A 132 -9.77 -11.88 17.06
CA ASN A 132 -9.49 -13.21 17.62
C ASN A 132 -10.02 -13.39 19.06
N VAL A 133 -9.95 -12.35 19.90
CA VAL A 133 -10.52 -12.41 21.25
C VAL A 133 -12.04 -12.55 21.20
N GLU A 134 -12.70 -11.78 20.33
CA GLU A 134 -14.15 -11.80 20.15
C GLU A 134 -14.64 -13.15 19.60
N LEU A 135 -13.91 -13.71 18.62
CA LEU A 135 -14.22 -15.01 18.04
C LEU A 135 -14.06 -16.15 19.06
N LYS A 136 -12.99 -16.11 19.89
CA LYS A 136 -12.81 -17.05 21.01
C LYS A 136 -13.97 -16.98 22.01
N GLN A 137 -14.41 -15.76 22.34
CA GLN A 137 -15.52 -15.57 23.27
C GLN A 137 -16.84 -16.11 22.68
N HIS A 138 -17.12 -15.83 21.41
CA HIS A 138 -18.31 -16.36 20.73
C HIS A 138 -18.33 -17.89 20.69
N ILE A 139 -17.20 -18.53 20.34
CA ILE A 139 -17.08 -20.00 20.33
C ILE A 139 -17.34 -20.57 21.74
N LYS A 140 -16.79 -19.94 22.78
CA LYS A 140 -17.01 -20.37 24.17
C LYS A 140 -18.48 -20.30 24.55
N GLU A 141 -19.14 -19.19 24.23
CA GLU A 141 -20.57 -19.01 24.51
C GLU A 141 -21.44 -20.03 23.76
N GLU A 142 -21.13 -20.29 22.50
CA GLU A 142 -21.85 -21.26 21.68
C GLU A 142 -21.70 -22.70 22.21
N LEU A 143 -20.49 -23.10 22.60
CA LEU A 143 -20.23 -24.38 23.28
C LEU A 143 -21.01 -24.50 24.59
N THR A 144 -21.04 -23.45 25.41
CA THR A 144 -21.79 -23.49 26.68
C THR A 144 -23.29 -23.66 26.45
N LYS A 145 -23.86 -23.03 25.43
CA LYS A 145 -25.27 -23.22 25.07
C LYS A 145 -25.56 -24.63 24.60
N GLN A 146 -24.74 -25.19 23.71
CA GLN A 146 -24.88 -26.56 23.23
C GLN A 146 -24.81 -27.57 24.39
N ASN A 147 -23.89 -27.38 25.34
CA ASN A 147 -23.77 -28.24 26.51
C ASN A 147 -25.01 -28.19 27.42
N VAL A 148 -25.59 -27.00 27.64
CA VAL A 148 -26.84 -26.86 28.41
C VAL A 148 -28.00 -27.57 27.70
N GLU A 149 -28.10 -27.42 26.37
CA GLU A 149 -29.15 -28.06 25.59
C GLU A 149 -29.01 -29.59 25.59
N LEU A 150 -27.79 -30.11 25.44
CA LEU A 150 -27.50 -31.54 25.53
C LEU A 150 -27.90 -32.10 26.90
N LYS A 151 -27.56 -31.39 27.98
CA LYS A 151 -27.93 -31.78 29.35
C LYS A 151 -29.45 -31.87 29.52
N GLN A 152 -30.18 -30.87 29.02
CA GLN A 152 -31.66 -30.89 29.03
C GLN A 152 -32.23 -32.05 28.21
N GLN A 153 -31.63 -32.40 27.08
CA GLN A 153 -32.06 -33.55 26.27
C GLN A 153 -31.81 -34.87 27.01
N MET A 154 -30.66 -35.02 27.67
CA MET A 154 -30.35 -36.20 28.51
C MET A 154 -31.33 -36.36 29.67
N GLU A 155 -31.69 -35.27 30.37
CA GLU A 155 -32.69 -35.29 31.44
C GLU A 155 -34.06 -35.78 30.95
N ARG A 156 -34.49 -35.31 29.77
CA ARG A 156 -35.74 -35.79 29.15
C ARG A 156 -35.66 -37.29 28.85
N ILE A 157 -34.55 -37.77 28.30
CA ILE A 157 -34.36 -39.20 27.97
C ILE A 157 -34.37 -40.05 29.24
N MET A 158 -33.67 -39.64 30.31
CA MET A 158 -33.67 -40.37 31.59
C MET A 158 -35.08 -40.53 32.16
N LYS A 159 -35.89 -39.46 32.09
CA LYS A 159 -37.30 -39.49 32.50
C LYS A 159 -38.14 -40.48 31.69
N TYR A 160 -37.89 -40.63 30.39
CA TYR A 160 -38.62 -41.56 29.53
C TYR A 160 -38.22 -43.04 29.73
N ILE A 161 -36.95 -43.30 30.08
CA ILE A 161 -36.45 -44.67 30.29
C ILE A 161 -36.84 -45.21 31.68
N GLY A 162 -37.33 -44.35 32.59
CA GLY A 162 -37.76 -44.78 33.93
C GLY A 162 -36.59 -45.07 34.88
N ILE A 163 -35.43 -44.46 34.63
CA ILE A 163 -34.31 -44.46 35.58
C ILE A 163 -34.54 -43.25 36.50
N GLU A 164 -35.38 -43.41 37.51
CA GLU A 164 -35.41 -42.50 38.66
C GLU A 164 -34.16 -42.79 39.49
N GLN A 165 -33.17 -41.91 39.42
CA GLN A 165 -32.13 -41.87 40.45
C GLN A 165 -32.72 -41.13 41.64
N ASP A 166 -33.19 -41.88 42.64
CA ASP A 166 -33.35 -41.38 44.00
C ASP A 166 -31.97 -40.99 44.53
N ASN A 167 -31.60 -39.72 44.36
CA ASN A 167 -30.53 -39.11 45.11
C ASN A 167 -31.11 -37.94 45.92
N GLU A 168 -31.90 -38.28 46.94
CA GLU A 168 -32.09 -37.43 48.11
C GLU A 168 -31.00 -37.76 49.13
N ASN A 169 -30.01 -36.86 49.27
CA ASN A 169 -29.58 -36.22 50.53
C ASN A 169 -28.10 -35.81 50.52
N GLU A 170 -27.94 -34.48 50.52
CA GLU A 170 -27.05 -33.60 51.30
C GLU A 170 -25.70 -34.08 51.90
N GLU A 171 -24.78 -33.10 51.89
CA GLU A 171 -23.51 -32.99 52.62
C GLU A 171 -22.25 -33.60 51.99
N GLU A 172 -21.51 -32.76 51.25
CA GLU A 172 -20.06 -32.57 51.45
C GLU A 172 -19.63 -31.25 50.80
N GLN A 173 -19.60 -30.20 51.62
CA GLN A 173 -18.63 -29.12 51.48
C GLN A 173 -17.22 -29.74 51.62
N ASP A 174 -16.23 -29.16 50.93
CA ASP A 174 -14.77 -29.38 51.07
C ASP A 174 -14.00 -30.25 50.06
N ASN A 175 -14.60 -30.98 49.11
CA ASN A 175 -13.81 -31.77 48.13
C ASN A 175 -13.80 -31.27 46.67
N LYS A 176 -14.49 -30.16 46.33
CA LYS A 176 -14.55 -29.63 44.93
C LYS A 176 -13.38 -28.76 44.48
N GLU A 177 -12.40 -28.52 45.34
CA GLU A 177 -11.21 -27.73 45.00
C GLU A 177 -10.00 -28.58 44.60
N GLN A 178 -10.07 -29.91 44.77
CA GLN A 178 -8.98 -30.83 44.44
C GLN A 178 -9.18 -31.48 43.07
N ASP A 179 -10.40 -31.92 42.73
CA ASP A 179 -10.68 -32.50 41.39
C ASP A 179 -10.65 -31.46 40.27
N ASN A 180 -11.09 -30.22 40.53
CA ASN A 180 -10.97 -29.14 39.54
C ASN A 180 -9.51 -28.68 39.35
N LYS A 181 -8.63 -28.90 40.33
CA LYS A 181 -7.19 -28.63 40.18
C LYS A 181 -6.50 -29.75 39.42
N GLU A 182 -6.79 -31.03 39.71
CA GLU A 182 -6.22 -32.14 38.94
C GLU A 182 -6.72 -32.17 37.48
N GLU A 183 -7.96 -31.78 37.21
CA GLU A 183 -8.49 -31.69 35.84
C GLU A 183 -7.96 -30.44 35.09
N GLN A 184 -7.79 -29.30 35.79
CA GLN A 184 -7.09 -28.13 35.22
C GLN A 184 -5.59 -28.37 35.02
N ASP A 185 -4.93 -29.08 35.93
CA ASP A 185 -3.51 -29.42 35.83
C ASP A 185 -3.29 -30.41 34.67
N ASN A 186 -4.18 -31.40 34.48
CA ASN A 186 -4.13 -32.29 33.31
C ASN A 186 -4.42 -31.59 31.97
N GLU A 187 -5.34 -30.62 31.93
CA GLU A 187 -5.56 -29.79 30.73
C GLU A 187 -4.37 -28.83 30.47
N LEU A 188 -3.78 -28.25 31.52
CA LEU A 188 -2.58 -27.40 31.41
C LEU A 188 -1.37 -28.21 30.93
N GLU A 189 -1.18 -29.43 31.42
CA GLU A 189 -0.10 -30.33 31.00
C GLU A 189 -0.27 -30.77 29.53
N GLN A 190 -1.51 -31.05 29.09
CA GLN A 190 -1.79 -31.33 27.67
C GLN A 190 -1.57 -30.11 26.76
N ILE A 191 -1.94 -28.90 27.22
CA ILE A 191 -1.69 -27.66 26.47
C ILE A 191 -0.19 -27.35 26.41
N GLU A 192 0.57 -27.61 27.47
CA GLU A 192 2.02 -27.40 27.52
C GLU A 192 2.78 -28.41 26.63
N GLN A 193 2.36 -29.69 26.64
CA GLN A 193 2.85 -30.71 25.71
C GLN A 193 2.54 -30.35 24.25
N THR A 194 1.32 -29.87 23.97
CA THR A 194 0.93 -29.43 22.61
C THR A 194 1.72 -28.20 22.16
N LYS A 195 2.03 -27.28 23.09
CA LYS A 195 2.90 -26.11 22.83
C LYS A 195 4.36 -26.49 22.56
N GLU A 196 4.87 -27.58 23.13
CA GLU A 196 6.22 -28.09 22.84
C GLU A 196 6.29 -28.95 21.56
N GLU A 197 5.24 -29.70 21.23
CA GLU A 197 5.22 -30.56 20.05
C GLU A 197 5.02 -29.78 18.74
N LEU A 198 4.22 -28.71 18.75
CA LEU A 198 4.02 -27.85 17.57
C LEU A 198 5.31 -27.27 16.98
N PRO A 199 6.22 -26.66 17.77
CA PRO A 199 7.49 -26.16 17.26
C PRO A 199 8.41 -27.29 16.80
N ARG A 200 8.39 -28.47 17.44
CA ARG A 200 9.17 -29.64 16.98
C ARG A 200 8.67 -30.18 15.64
N GLN A 201 7.36 -30.27 15.44
CA GLN A 201 6.77 -30.62 14.14
C GLN A 201 7.09 -29.58 13.07
N ASN A 202 7.02 -28.28 13.39
CA ASN A 202 7.38 -27.22 12.46
C ASN A 202 8.87 -27.23 12.08
N VAL A 203 9.76 -27.53 13.02
CA VAL A 203 11.19 -27.71 12.73
C VAL A 203 11.43 -28.92 11.84
N SER A 204 10.75 -30.04 12.08
CA SER A 204 10.82 -31.25 11.23
C SER A 204 10.31 -30.98 9.80
N LEU A 205 9.17 -30.30 9.67
CA LEU A 205 8.63 -29.89 8.36
C LEU A 205 9.58 -28.95 7.62
N LYS A 206 10.19 -28.00 8.33
CA LYS A 206 11.19 -27.08 7.75
C LYS A 206 12.41 -27.84 7.24
N GLN A 207 12.94 -28.79 8.02
CA GLN A 207 14.05 -29.65 7.58
C GLN A 207 13.70 -30.52 6.36
N GLN A 208 12.47 -31.01 6.29
CA GLN A 208 11.99 -31.76 5.11
C GLN A 208 11.89 -30.86 3.87
N MET A 209 11.41 -29.63 4.01
CA MET A 209 11.35 -28.65 2.93
C MET A 209 12.73 -28.21 2.45
N ASP A 210 13.67 -27.99 3.36
CA ASP A 210 15.06 -27.64 3.01
C ASP A 210 15.74 -28.78 2.24
N LYS A 211 15.49 -30.04 2.65
CA LYS A 211 16.00 -31.22 1.96
C LYS A 211 15.40 -31.39 0.56
N LEU A 212 14.10 -31.11 0.41
CA LEU A 212 13.42 -31.10 -0.89
C LEU A 212 13.98 -30.01 -1.80
N SER A 213 14.24 -28.82 -1.24
CA SER A 213 14.80 -27.70 -2.00
C SER A 213 16.22 -28.01 -2.51
N GLN A 214 17.07 -28.63 -1.69
CA GLN A 214 18.39 -29.07 -2.12
C GLN A 214 18.32 -30.16 -3.20
N GLN A 215 17.36 -31.08 -3.12
CA GLN A 215 17.15 -32.08 -4.17
C GLN A 215 16.74 -31.44 -5.49
N MET A 216 15.85 -30.44 -5.46
CA MET A 216 15.47 -29.67 -6.64
C MET A 216 16.64 -28.90 -7.25
N GLU A 217 17.49 -28.30 -6.41
CA GLU A 217 18.66 -27.54 -6.87
C GLU A 217 19.69 -28.44 -7.54
N ASN A 218 19.95 -29.62 -6.96
CA ASN A 218 20.81 -30.64 -7.57
C ASN A 218 20.24 -31.15 -8.91
N ILE A 219 18.93 -31.32 -9.03
CA ILE A 219 18.28 -31.70 -10.31
C ILE A 219 18.43 -30.57 -11.33
N MET A 220 18.25 -29.31 -10.94
CA MET A 220 18.44 -28.16 -11.83
C MET A 220 19.89 -28.01 -12.30
N GLU A 221 20.88 -28.27 -11.45
CA GLU A 221 22.29 -28.27 -11.87
C GLU A 221 22.61 -29.40 -12.86
N LEU A 222 22.04 -30.60 -12.65
CA LEU A 222 22.20 -31.72 -13.59
C LEU A 222 21.56 -31.42 -14.95
N LEU A 223 20.45 -30.69 -14.98
CA LEU A 223 19.79 -30.25 -16.21
C LEU A 223 20.54 -29.12 -16.93
N LYS A 224 21.35 -28.31 -16.23
CA LYS A 224 22.19 -27.25 -16.81
C LYS A 224 23.53 -27.74 -17.36
N LYS A 225 23.94 -28.97 -17.02
CA LYS A 225 25.24 -29.57 -17.42
C LYS A 225 25.17 -30.49 -18.65
N ASN A 226 24.00 -30.63 -19.26
CA ASN A 226 23.79 -31.24 -20.59
C ASN A 226 23.46 -30.15 -21.62
#